data_AF-A0ABD1RVX9-F1
#
_entry.id   AF-A0ABD1RVX9-F1
#
_cell.length_a   1.000
_cell.length_b   1.000
_cell.length_c   1.000
_cell.angle_alpha   90.00
_cell.angle_beta   90.00
_cell.angle_gamma   90.00
#
_symmetry.space_group_name_H-M   'P 1'
#
loop_
_entity.id
_entity.type
_entity.pdbx_description
1 polymer ?
#
loop_
_entity_poly.entity_id
_entity_poly.type
_entity_poly.pdbx_seq_one_letter_code
_entity_poly.pdbx_strand_id
1 'polypeptide(L)'
;MKEASDSSPSSTSTAAQITGHVSPLDVEFLEEIVGETWNGDCAAYAFNSGKVPKNKTIQVSLGVLECEIFTISPIKEIDEKLHFAPLGLIDMYNSGGAIEEFSFKETITIKARGSGPFGAYSSKKPSSFKSNENMRTFIRI
;
A
#
# COMPACT_ATOMS: atom_id res chain seq x y z
N MET A 1 2.87 -65.58 12.41
CA MET A 1 3.78 -64.65 11.71
C MET A 1 3.07 -63.31 11.60
N LYS A 2 3.79 -62.25 11.93
CA LYS A 2 3.29 -60.91 12.27
C LYS A 2 3.54 -60.02 11.05
N GLU A 3 2.50 -59.43 10.48
CA GLU A 3 2.67 -58.24 9.62
C GLU A 3 2.08 -57.06 10.37
N ALA A 4 2.97 -56.18 10.83
CA ALA A 4 2.64 -54.88 11.33
C ALA A 4 2.65 -53.92 10.13
N SER A 5 1.53 -53.26 9.90
CA SER A 5 1.43 -52.11 9.00
C SER A 5 2.25 -50.96 9.56
N ASP A 6 3.32 -50.59 8.86
CA ASP A 6 4.13 -49.42 9.19
C ASP A 6 3.39 -48.15 8.76
N SER A 7 2.69 -47.51 9.71
CA SER A 7 2.10 -46.19 9.51
C SER A 7 3.16 -45.13 9.80
N SER A 8 3.93 -44.76 8.78
CA SER A 8 4.81 -43.61 8.84
C SER A 8 3.96 -42.32 8.99
N PRO A 9 4.30 -41.40 9.90
CA PRO A 9 3.61 -40.12 9.98
C PRO A 9 3.96 -39.33 8.72
N SER A 10 2.96 -38.97 7.91
CA SER A 10 3.17 -38.03 6.83
C SER A 10 3.65 -36.72 7.45
N SER A 11 4.94 -36.44 7.37
CA SER A 11 5.49 -35.14 7.72
C SER A 11 4.81 -34.12 6.81
N THR A 12 3.83 -33.41 7.35
CA THR A 12 3.25 -32.25 6.70
C THR A 12 4.41 -31.26 6.61
N SER A 13 5.07 -31.22 5.45
CA SER A 13 6.09 -30.23 5.14
C SER A 13 5.42 -28.87 5.32
N THR A 14 5.66 -28.21 6.45
CA THR A 14 5.29 -26.81 6.60
C THR A 14 6.06 -26.09 5.51
N ALA A 15 5.34 -25.61 4.49
CA ALA A 15 5.96 -24.89 3.38
C ALA A 15 6.84 -23.79 4.00
N ALA A 16 8.15 -23.88 3.77
CA ALA A 16 9.10 -22.95 4.38
C ALA A 16 8.73 -21.53 3.94
N GLN A 17 8.40 -20.68 4.91
CA GLN A 17 8.14 -19.27 4.66
C GLN A 17 9.44 -18.49 4.86
N ILE A 18 9.65 -17.49 4.00
CA ILE A 18 10.68 -16.48 4.22
C ILE A 18 10.05 -15.27 4.89
N THR A 19 10.68 -14.77 5.95
CA THR A 19 10.25 -13.57 6.66
C THR A 19 11.29 -12.47 6.47
N GLY A 20 10.80 -11.27 6.20
CA GLY A 20 11.61 -10.07 6.03
C GLY A 20 10.87 -8.83 6.49
N HIS A 21 11.47 -7.68 6.23
CA HIS A 21 10.91 -6.38 6.54
C HIS A 21 10.98 -5.48 5.31
N VAL A 22 9.98 -4.62 5.16
CA VAL A 22 9.91 -3.58 4.14
C VAL A 22 9.72 -2.24 4.84
N SER A 23 10.42 -1.22 4.38
CA SER A 23 10.40 0.15 4.89
C SER A 23 10.19 1.11 3.72
N PRO A 24 9.51 2.25 3.93
CA PRO A 24 9.51 3.33 2.95
C PRO A 24 10.92 3.79 2.53
N LEU A 25 11.91 3.65 3.42
CA LEU A 25 13.30 3.98 3.13
C LEU A 25 13.96 3.04 2.10
N ASP A 26 13.33 1.90 1.79
CA ASP A 26 13.79 0.98 0.74
C ASP A 26 13.43 1.51 -0.68
N VAL A 27 12.63 2.58 -0.77
CA VAL A 27 12.24 3.23 -2.03
C VAL A 27 13.29 4.28 -2.41
N GLU A 28 13.97 4.06 -3.52
CA GLU A 28 14.97 4.99 -4.05
C GLU A 28 14.34 6.36 -4.40
N PHE A 29 15.13 7.44 -4.22
CA PHE A 29 14.77 8.82 -4.58
C PHE A 29 13.54 9.41 -3.85
N LEU A 30 13.03 8.75 -2.81
CA LEU A 30 11.86 9.23 -2.07
C LEU A 30 12.10 10.60 -1.42
N GLU A 31 13.30 10.82 -0.88
CA GLU A 31 13.68 12.09 -0.23
C GLU A 31 13.78 13.25 -1.23
N GLU A 32 14.16 12.97 -2.49
CA GLU A 32 14.30 13.98 -3.53
C GLU A 32 12.93 14.52 -4.00
N ILE A 33 11.87 13.70 -3.96
CA ILE A 33 10.53 14.08 -4.42
C ILE A 33 9.68 14.79 -3.36
N VAL A 34 9.94 14.55 -2.07
CA VAL A 34 9.15 15.07 -0.94
C VAL A 34 9.69 16.40 -0.40
N GLY A 35 10.95 16.71 -0.67
CA GLY A 35 11.64 17.91 -0.21
C GLY A 35 12.07 17.85 1.26
N GLU A 36 12.85 18.84 1.68
CA GLU A 36 13.54 18.88 3.00
C GLU A 36 12.60 18.91 4.22
N THR A 37 11.30 19.16 4.01
CA THR A 37 10.32 19.32 5.10
C THR A 37 9.58 18.02 5.45
N TRP A 38 9.86 16.93 4.75
CA TRP A 38 9.23 15.64 5.02
C TRP A 38 9.79 14.97 6.27
N ASN A 39 8.91 14.40 7.09
CA ASN A 39 9.24 13.81 8.39
C ASN A 39 9.49 12.28 8.34
N GLY A 40 9.53 11.69 7.15
CA GLY A 40 9.70 10.25 6.94
C GLY A 40 8.41 9.43 7.03
N ASP A 41 7.24 10.06 7.22
CA ASP A 41 5.98 9.32 7.31
C ASP A 41 5.40 9.02 5.93
N CYS A 42 5.01 7.76 5.73
CA CYS A 42 4.36 7.26 4.52
C CYS A 42 3.06 6.53 4.84
N ALA A 43 2.14 6.55 3.88
CA ALA A 43 1.09 5.57 3.76
C ALA A 43 1.60 4.39 2.93
N ALA A 44 1.24 3.18 3.35
CA ALA A 44 1.52 1.95 2.62
C ALA A 44 0.22 1.20 2.31
N TYR A 45 0.15 0.60 1.14
CA TYR A 45 -0.94 -0.29 0.77
C TYR A 45 -0.37 -1.61 0.22
N ALA A 46 -0.79 -2.71 0.83
CA ALA A 46 -0.40 -4.06 0.46
C ALA A 46 -1.45 -4.63 -0.50
N PHE A 47 -1.08 -4.79 -1.76
CA PHE A 47 -2.01 -5.08 -2.86
C PHE A 47 -2.71 -6.44 -2.71
N ASN A 48 -1.95 -7.52 -2.54
CA ASN A 48 -2.51 -8.88 -2.51
C ASN A 48 -3.32 -9.12 -1.24
N SER A 49 -2.87 -8.58 -0.11
CA SER A 49 -3.59 -8.71 1.16
C SER A 49 -4.69 -7.67 1.40
N GLY A 50 -4.76 -6.60 0.60
CA GLY A 50 -5.68 -5.48 0.77
C GLY A 50 -5.51 -4.74 2.11
N LYS A 51 -4.31 -4.80 2.69
CA LYS A 51 -4.01 -4.28 4.03
C LYS A 51 -3.36 -2.91 3.98
N VAL A 52 -3.58 -2.16 5.05
CA VAL A 52 -2.95 -0.88 5.34
C VAL A 52 -2.03 -1.05 6.55
N PRO A 53 -0.72 -1.22 6.33
CA PRO A 53 0.23 -1.26 7.42
C PRO A 53 0.28 0.09 8.16
N LYS A 54 0.33 0.05 9.49
CA LYS A 54 0.40 1.25 10.35
C LYS A 54 1.80 1.55 10.88
N ASN A 55 2.74 0.64 10.65
CA ASN A 55 4.09 0.71 11.18
C ASN A 55 5.05 1.25 10.12
N LYS A 56 6.08 1.99 10.56
CA LYS A 56 7.16 2.48 9.67
C LYS A 56 7.91 1.35 8.98
N THR A 57 7.99 0.20 9.64
CA THR A 57 8.56 -1.03 9.08
C THR A 57 7.48 -2.11 9.08
N ILE A 58 7.32 -2.76 7.94
CA ILE A 58 6.28 -3.72 7.65
C ILE A 58 6.93 -5.09 7.61
N GLN A 59 6.65 -5.93 8.59
CA GLN A 59 7.08 -7.33 8.54
C GLN A 59 6.23 -8.07 7.48
N VAL A 60 6.90 -8.78 6.59
CA VAL A 60 6.28 -9.59 5.55
C VAL A 60 6.75 -11.03 5.68
N SER A 61 5.85 -12.00 5.48
CA SER A 61 6.18 -13.41 5.40
C SER A 61 5.55 -13.99 4.14
N LEU A 62 6.36 -14.64 3.31
CA LEU A 62 5.96 -15.16 2.01
C LEU A 62 6.26 -16.66 1.95
N GLY A 63 5.27 -17.44 1.52
CA GLY A 63 5.43 -18.85 1.17
C GLY A 63 6.05 -19.05 -0.22
N VAL A 64 6.13 -20.31 -0.63
CA VAL A 64 6.64 -20.70 -1.97
C VAL A 64 5.74 -20.12 -3.05
N LEU A 65 6.34 -19.35 -3.97
CA LEU A 65 5.65 -18.63 -5.07
C LEU A 65 4.65 -17.56 -4.62
N GLU A 66 4.68 -17.15 -3.35
CA GLU A 66 3.92 -15.97 -2.89
C GLU A 66 4.72 -14.69 -3.10
N CYS A 67 4.01 -13.60 -3.36
CA CYS A 67 4.56 -12.25 -3.36
C CYS A 67 3.57 -11.28 -2.72
N GLU A 68 4.07 -10.11 -2.34
CA GLU A 68 3.26 -8.98 -1.92
C GLU A 68 3.80 -7.73 -2.61
N ILE A 69 2.89 -6.85 -3.04
CA ILE A 69 3.25 -5.59 -3.70
C ILE A 69 2.82 -4.45 -2.79
N PHE A 70 3.79 -3.62 -2.41
CA PHE A 70 3.54 -2.46 -1.58
C PHE A 70 3.60 -1.18 -2.41
N THR A 71 2.52 -0.42 -2.39
CA THR A 71 2.54 0.98 -2.82
C THR A 71 2.90 1.83 -1.61
N ILE A 72 4.02 2.54 -1.70
CA ILE A 72 4.46 3.51 -0.70
C ILE A 72 4.16 4.91 -1.23
N SER A 73 3.49 5.73 -0.42
CA SER A 73 3.17 7.11 -0.74
C SER A 73 3.53 8.03 0.42
N PRO A 74 4.43 9.02 0.22
CA PRO A 74 4.76 10.00 1.24
C PRO A 74 3.54 10.77 1.73
N ILE A 75 3.42 10.87 3.05
CA ILE A 75 2.40 11.71 3.68
C ILE A 75 2.86 13.16 3.59
N LYS A 76 2.06 13.96 2.89
CA LYS A 76 2.26 15.40 2.78
C LYS A 76 1.41 16.13 3.80
N GLU A 77 2.01 17.05 4.53
CA GLU A 77 1.30 18.05 5.32
C GLU A 77 0.74 19.11 4.37
N ILE A 78 -0.59 19.16 4.29
CA ILE A 78 -1.33 20.03 3.38
C ILE A 78 -1.65 21.36 4.06
N ASP A 79 -2.04 21.28 5.33
CA ASP A 79 -2.10 22.36 6.32
C ASP A 79 -1.81 21.76 7.71
N GLU A 80 -1.73 22.58 8.76
CA GLU A 80 -1.43 22.16 10.15
C GLU A 80 -2.32 21.01 10.68
N LYS A 81 -3.46 20.74 10.03
CA LYS A 81 -4.46 19.79 10.50
C LYS A 81 -4.80 18.72 9.47
N LEU A 82 -4.24 18.76 8.26
CA LEU A 82 -4.56 17.84 7.18
C LEU A 82 -3.29 17.22 6.61
N HIS A 83 -3.20 15.91 6.78
CA HIS A 83 -2.14 15.10 6.19
C HIS A 83 -2.76 14.20 5.14
N PHE A 84 -2.11 14.07 3.99
CA PHE A 84 -2.66 13.35 2.86
C PHE A 84 -1.57 12.62 2.07
N ALA A 85 -1.86 11.41 1.62
CA ALA A 85 -0.98 10.63 0.74
C ALA A 85 -1.83 9.91 -0.33
N PRO A 86 -1.67 10.24 -1.63
CA PRO A 86 -2.38 9.53 -2.69
C PRO A 86 -1.72 8.17 -2.96
N LEU A 87 -2.49 7.08 -2.96
CA LEU A 87 -1.98 5.74 -3.30
C LEU A 87 -2.27 5.35 -4.74
N GLY A 88 -3.21 6.05 -5.40
CA GLY A 88 -3.55 5.82 -6.80
C GLY A 88 -4.66 4.79 -6.97
N LEU A 89 -4.66 4.09 -8.12
CA LEU A 89 -5.65 3.06 -8.44
C LEU A 89 -5.25 1.74 -7.76
N ILE A 90 -5.86 1.45 -6.61
CA ILE A 90 -5.39 0.38 -5.71
C ILE A 90 -5.76 -1.05 -6.18
N ASP A 91 -6.51 -1.17 -7.27
CA ASP A 91 -6.74 -2.42 -7.99
C ASP A 91 -5.71 -2.64 -9.13
N MET A 92 -4.73 -1.76 -9.27
CA MET A 92 -3.59 -1.91 -10.18
C MET A 92 -2.30 -2.19 -9.43
N TYR A 93 -1.44 -3.04 -9.98
CA TYR A 93 -0.10 -3.32 -9.42
C TYR A 93 0.80 -2.07 -9.38
N ASN A 94 0.68 -1.19 -10.38
CA ASN A 94 1.35 0.11 -10.40
C ASN A 94 0.37 1.22 -10.02
N SER A 95 -0.19 1.14 -8.81
CA SER A 95 -1.25 2.06 -8.38
C SER A 95 -0.76 3.51 -8.38
N GLY A 96 0.41 3.76 -7.81
CA GLY A 96 1.02 5.10 -7.71
C GLY A 96 1.36 5.69 -9.07
N GLY A 97 1.83 4.88 -10.02
CA GLY A 97 2.15 5.32 -11.38
C GLY A 97 0.95 5.74 -12.22
N ALA A 98 -0.29 5.49 -11.75
CA ALA A 98 -1.48 6.04 -12.36
C ALA A 98 -1.67 7.54 -12.09
N ILE A 99 -1.01 8.11 -11.06
CA ILE A 99 -1.17 9.52 -10.69
C ILE A 99 -0.35 10.39 -11.66
N GLU A 100 -1.01 11.30 -12.34
CA GLU A 100 -0.39 12.24 -13.29
C GLU A 100 -0.15 13.60 -12.66
N GLU A 101 -1.10 14.09 -11.86
CA GLU A 101 -1.02 15.42 -11.24
C GLU A 101 -1.63 15.38 -9.83
N PHE A 102 -1.01 16.12 -8.90
CA PHE A 102 -1.49 16.30 -7.53
C PHE A 102 -1.40 17.79 -7.16
N SER A 103 -2.51 18.38 -6.71
CA SER A 103 -2.53 19.77 -6.27
C SER A 103 -3.50 19.99 -5.10
N PHE A 104 -3.19 21.02 -4.31
CA PHE A 104 -4.04 21.46 -3.22
C PHE A 104 -4.20 22.99 -3.28
N LYS A 105 -5.45 23.43 -3.15
CA LYS A 105 -5.82 24.84 -2.90
C LYS A 105 -6.85 24.86 -1.78
N GLU A 106 -8.14 24.87 -2.14
CA GLU A 106 -9.26 24.68 -1.21
C GLU A 106 -9.71 23.22 -1.16
N THR A 107 -9.44 22.49 -2.25
CA THR A 107 -9.71 21.07 -2.40
C THR A 107 -8.45 20.35 -2.87
N ILE A 108 -8.34 19.07 -2.51
CA ILE A 108 -7.33 18.18 -3.08
C ILE A 108 -7.83 17.72 -4.46
N THR A 109 -7.05 17.99 -5.49
CA THR A 109 -7.34 17.58 -6.87
C THR A 109 -6.25 16.63 -7.34
N ILE A 110 -6.67 15.47 -7.82
CA ILE A 110 -5.78 14.43 -8.34
C ILE A 110 -6.23 14.10 -9.75
N LYS A 111 -5.28 14.16 -10.68
CA LYS A 111 -5.45 13.63 -12.02
C LYS A 111 -4.78 12.26 -12.07
N ALA A 112 -5.52 11.26 -12.49
CA ALA A 112 -5.01 9.91 -12.64
C ALA A 112 -5.43 9.33 -13.99
N ARG A 113 -4.61 8.43 -14.51
CA ARG A 113 -4.85 7.68 -15.75
C ARG A 113 -5.44 6.32 -15.42
N GLY A 114 -6.53 5.97 -16.09
CA GLY A 114 -7.21 4.69 -15.94
C GLY A 114 -8.54 4.81 -15.20
N SER A 115 -9.05 3.67 -14.72
CA SER A 115 -10.34 3.56 -14.05
C SER A 115 -10.27 2.51 -12.96
N GLY A 116 -10.84 2.78 -11.79
CA GLY A 116 -10.78 1.87 -10.65
C GLY A 116 -11.12 2.54 -9.32
N PRO A 117 -11.12 1.79 -8.20
CA PRO A 117 -11.08 2.33 -6.87
C PRO A 117 -9.78 3.11 -6.66
N PHE A 118 -9.91 4.34 -6.16
CA PHE A 118 -8.78 5.17 -5.82
C PHE A 118 -8.56 5.16 -4.30
N GLY A 119 -7.36 4.80 -3.89
CA GLY A 119 -6.94 4.82 -2.50
C GLY A 119 -6.19 6.10 -2.17
N ALA A 120 -6.45 6.64 -0.98
CA ALA A 120 -5.56 7.62 -0.39
C ALA A 120 -5.64 7.55 1.14
N TYR A 121 -4.51 7.82 1.78
CA TYR A 121 -4.51 8.15 3.19
C TYR A 121 -4.95 9.60 3.37
N SER A 122 -5.76 9.83 4.40
CA SER A 122 -6.11 11.17 4.86
C SER A 122 -6.25 11.17 6.38
N SER A 123 -5.64 12.14 7.07
CA SER A 123 -5.80 12.28 8.52
C SER A 123 -7.23 12.69 8.92
N LYS A 124 -8.01 13.24 7.98
CA LYS A 124 -9.41 13.61 8.16
C LYS A 124 -10.32 12.90 7.14
N LYS A 125 -11.56 12.64 7.54
CA LYS A 125 -12.57 12.12 6.62
C LYS A 125 -12.96 13.25 5.65
N PRO A 126 -12.91 13.04 4.32
CA PRO A 126 -13.35 14.06 3.37
C PRO A 126 -14.85 14.34 3.50
N SER A 127 -15.24 15.59 3.32
CA SER A 127 -16.65 16.04 3.35
C SER A 127 -17.41 15.67 2.08
N SER A 128 -16.72 15.65 0.94
CA SER A 128 -17.26 15.21 -0.35
C SER A 128 -16.16 14.65 -1.24
N PHE A 129 -16.55 13.79 -2.18
CA PHE A 129 -15.68 13.24 -3.21
C PHE A 129 -16.39 13.39 -4.55
N LYS A 130 -15.69 13.93 -5.55
CA LYS A 130 -16.19 14.09 -6.91
C LYS A 130 -15.20 13.43 -7.86
N SER A 131 -15.69 12.58 -8.75
CA SER A 131 -14.90 11.98 -9.81
C SER A 131 -15.55 12.20 -11.17
N ASN A 132 -14.73 12.37 -12.19
CA ASN A 132 -15.16 12.36 -13.58
C ASN A 132 -15.21 10.90 -14.06
N GLU A 133 -16.37 10.28 -13.80
CA GLU A 133 -16.92 9.06 -14.43
C GLU A 133 -16.18 7.72 -14.19
N ASN A 134 -14.86 7.69 -14.01
CA ASN A 134 -14.08 6.43 -13.96
C ASN A 134 -13.47 6.09 -12.60
N MET A 135 -13.49 7.02 -11.64
CA MET A 135 -13.01 6.77 -10.28
C MET A 135 -14.20 6.40 -9.39
N ARG A 136 -14.37 5.11 -9.14
CA ARG A 136 -15.63 4.54 -8.61
C ARG A 136 -15.79 4.71 -7.10
N THR A 137 -14.69 4.82 -6.36
CA THR A 137 -14.69 4.86 -4.89
C THR A 137 -13.42 5.52 -4.39
N PHE A 138 -13.54 6.34 -3.35
CA PHE A 138 -12.42 6.81 -2.53
C PHE A 138 -12.33 5.95 -1.27
N ILE A 139 -11.23 5.23 -1.09
CA ILE A 139 -10.98 4.47 0.13
C ILE A 139 -9.99 5.27 0.97
N ARG A 140 -10.49 5.77 2.12
CA ARG A 140 -9.64 6.32 3.16
C ARG A 140 -8.89 5.17 3.80
N ILE A 141 -7.59 5.17 3.59
CA ILE A 141 -6.64 4.21 4.12
C ILE A 141 -6.04 4.74 5.42
#